data_AF-A0A8D0GCU7-F1
#
_entry.id   AF-A0A8D0GCU7-F1
#
_cell.length_a   1.000
_cell.length_b   1.000
_cell.length_c   1.000
_cell.angle_alpha   90.00
_cell.angle_beta   90.00
_cell.angle_gamma   90.00
#
_symmetry.space_group_name_H-M   'P 1'
#
loop_
_entity.id
_entity.type
_entity.pdbx_description
1 polymer ?
#
loop_
_entity_poly.entity_id
_entity_poly.type
_entity_poly.pdbx_seq_one_letter_code
_entity_poly.pdbx_strand_id
1 'polypeptide(L)'
;MNVQSCARCGFGVYPAEKINCIDQTWHKACFHCEVCKMMLTVNNFVSHQKKPYCHAHNPKTNTFTSIYETPVNINVKKQSESVSEVRCSRRERGVHKNLLWGAFGPQA
;
A
#
# COMPACT_ATOMS: atom_id res chain seq x y z
N MET A 1 36.62 -22.27 18.59
CA MET A 1 35.57 -21.22 18.55
C MET A 1 34.53 -21.65 17.52
N ASN A 2 33.28 -21.85 17.93
CA ASN A 2 32.23 -22.28 16.99
C ASN A 2 31.74 -21.05 16.20
N VAL A 3 32.23 -20.90 14.97
CA VAL A 3 31.85 -19.80 14.08
C VAL A 3 30.55 -20.15 13.37
N GLN A 4 29.52 -19.31 13.54
CA GLN A 4 28.24 -19.51 12.85
C GLN A 4 28.33 -18.96 11.43
N SER A 5 27.87 -19.73 10.44
CA SER A 5 27.84 -19.31 9.05
C SER A 5 26.64 -18.40 8.77
N CYS A 6 26.84 -17.38 7.94
CA CYS A 6 25.76 -16.53 7.47
C CYS A 6 24.88 -17.26 6.46
N ALA A 7 23.56 -17.19 6.65
CA ALA A 7 22.57 -17.75 5.73
C ALA A 7 22.65 -17.23 4.28
N ARG A 8 23.14 -16.00 4.08
CA ARG A 8 23.19 -15.36 2.76
C ARG A 8 24.51 -15.57 2.03
N CYS A 9 25.63 -15.37 2.70
CA CYS A 9 26.95 -15.42 2.08
C CYS A 9 27.75 -16.68 2.41
N GLY A 10 27.31 -17.49 3.37
CA GLY A 10 27.99 -18.73 3.80
C GLY A 10 29.24 -18.50 4.66
N PHE A 11 29.75 -17.28 4.76
CA PHE A 11 30.94 -16.96 5.54
C PHE A 11 30.65 -16.90 7.04
N GLY A 12 31.70 -17.11 7.84
CA GLY A 12 31.64 -17.00 9.28
C GLY A 12 31.22 -15.60 9.75
N VAL A 13 30.30 -15.55 10.71
CA VAL A 13 29.80 -14.32 11.33
C VAL A 13 30.52 -14.11 12.65
N TYR A 14 31.26 -13.01 12.73
CA TYR A 14 31.91 -12.60 13.98
C TYR A 14 30.89 -11.98 14.95
N PRO A 15 31.11 -12.07 16.27
CA PRO A 15 30.19 -11.53 17.28
C PRO A 15 29.79 -10.05 17.07
N ALA A 16 30.69 -9.22 16.53
CA ALA A 16 30.45 -7.80 16.27
C ALA A 16 29.33 -7.54 15.23
N GLU A 17 29.21 -8.42 14.25
CA GLU A 17 28.23 -8.32 13.16
C GLU A 17 27.11 -9.34 13.27
N LYS A 18 27.09 -10.12 14.35
CA LYS A 18 26.17 -11.23 14.55
C LYS A 18 24.74 -10.73 14.75
N ILE A 19 23.86 -11.15 13.86
CA ILE A 19 22.41 -11.03 13.99
C ILE A 19 21.81 -12.44 14.00
N ASN A 20 20.92 -12.71 14.96
CA ASN A 20 20.12 -13.94 14.98
C ASN A 20 18.69 -13.60 14.56
N CYS A 21 18.28 -14.01 13.37
CA CYS A 21 16.94 -13.79 12.83
C CYS A 21 16.51 -14.98 11.97
N ILE A 22 15.21 -15.29 11.95
CA ILE A 22 14.67 -16.36 11.10
C ILE A 22 15.36 -17.71 11.38
N ASP A 23 15.62 -17.99 12.67
CA ASP A 23 16.32 -19.18 13.17
C ASP A 23 17.72 -19.41 12.57
N GLN A 24 18.34 -18.35 12.03
CA GLN A 24 19.65 -18.41 11.38
C GLN A 24 20.52 -17.21 11.79
N THR A 25 21.82 -17.34 11.54
CA THR A 25 22.79 -16.26 11.79
C THR A 25 23.02 -15.46 10.51
N TRP A 26 23.09 -14.14 10.63
CA TRP A 26 23.27 -13.19 9.55
C TRP A 26 24.33 -12.15 9.92
N HIS A 27 25.03 -11.62 8.92
CA HIS A 27 25.78 -10.37 9.10
C HIS A 27 24.82 -9.17 9.08
N LYS A 28 25.16 -8.09 9.79
CA LYS A 28 24.47 -6.80 9.71
C LYS A 28 24.31 -6.30 8.26
N ALA A 29 25.37 -6.42 7.45
CA ALA A 29 25.34 -6.00 6.05
C ALA A 29 24.56 -6.97 5.13
N CYS A 30 24.51 -8.26 5.48
CA CYS A 30 23.79 -9.26 4.70
C CYS A 30 22.29 -9.27 4.97
N PHE A 31 21.81 -8.59 6.01
CA PHE A 31 20.40 -8.51 6.34
C PHE A 31 19.71 -7.38 5.57
N HIS A 32 19.33 -7.65 4.33
CA HIS A 32 18.64 -6.71 3.46
C HIS A 32 17.47 -7.35 2.74
N CYS A 33 16.49 -6.53 2.33
CA CYS A 33 15.31 -6.98 1.61
C CYS A 33 15.68 -7.63 0.27
N GLU A 34 15.08 -8.76 -0.07
CA GLU A 34 15.31 -9.44 -1.35
C GLU A 34 14.88 -8.59 -2.57
N VAL A 35 13.86 -7.74 -2.40
CA VAL A 35 13.28 -6.95 -3.49
C VAL A 35 14.00 -5.63 -3.67
N CYS A 36 14.06 -4.80 -2.62
CA CYS A 36 14.65 -3.45 -2.71
C CYS A 36 16.12 -3.37 -2.31
N LYS A 37 16.73 -4.47 -1.83
CA LYS A 37 18.12 -4.51 -1.33
C LYS A 37 18.44 -3.49 -0.23
N MET A 38 17.41 -2.89 0.37
CA MET A 38 17.55 -1.99 1.51
C MET A 38 17.96 -2.78 2.74
N MET A 39 18.96 -2.29 3.47
CA MET A 39 19.36 -2.86 4.76
C MET A 39 18.20 -2.80 5.73
N LEU A 40 17.90 -3.94 6.35
CA LEU A 40 16.84 -4.06 7.34
C LEU A 40 17.46 -4.13 8.72
N THR A 41 16.69 -3.75 9.72
CA THR A 41 17.08 -3.87 11.13
C THR A 41 16.23 -4.96 11.76
N VAL A 42 16.73 -5.59 12.83
CA VAL A 42 16.01 -6.61 13.61
C VAL A 42 14.62 -6.13 14.07
N ASN A 43 14.43 -4.83 14.23
CA ASN A 43 13.15 -4.24 14.66
C ASN A 43 12.20 -3.90 13.49
N ASN A 44 12.67 -3.89 12.23
CA ASN A 44 11.90 -3.42 11.08
C ASN A 44 12.06 -4.38 9.88
N PHE A 45 11.66 -5.63 10.07
CA PHE A 45 11.63 -6.61 8.98
C PHE A 45 10.42 -7.51 9.09
N VAL A 46 10.02 -8.07 7.96
CA VAL A 46 9.04 -9.15 7.88
C VAL A 46 9.73 -10.36 7.28
N SER A 47 9.61 -11.52 7.94
CA SER A 47 10.10 -12.77 7.35
C SER A 47 9.00 -13.44 6.55
N HIS A 48 9.32 -13.87 5.34
CA HIS A 48 8.42 -14.67 4.52
C HIS A 48 9.22 -15.79 3.85
N GLN A 49 8.78 -17.05 4.00
CA GLN A 49 9.47 -18.23 3.48
C GLN A 49 11.00 -18.25 3.79
N LYS A 50 11.36 -17.93 5.04
CA LYS A 50 12.76 -17.85 5.51
C LYS A 50 13.63 -16.76 4.85
N LYS A 51 13.03 -15.80 4.14
CA LYS A 51 13.73 -14.64 3.56
C LYS A 51 13.29 -13.33 4.23
N PRO A 52 14.21 -12.37 4.43
CA PRO A 52 13.88 -11.06 4.97
C PRO A 52 13.29 -10.13 3.89
N TYR A 53 12.18 -9.49 4.22
CA TYR A 53 11.50 -8.47 3.41
C TYR A 53 11.27 -7.20 4.22
N CYS A 54 11.22 -6.05 3.54
CA CYS A 54 10.73 -4.82 4.16
C CYS A 54 9.20 -4.85 4.28
N HIS A 55 8.65 -4.00 5.14
CA HIS A 55 7.19 -3.89 5.30
C HIS A 55 6.45 -3.57 3.98
N ALA A 56 7.07 -2.79 3.09
CA ALA A 56 6.49 -2.41 1.81
C ALA A 56 6.47 -3.56 0.77
N HIS A 57 7.49 -4.42 0.77
CA HIS A 57 7.64 -5.53 -0.18
C HIS A 57 7.30 -6.89 0.44
N ASN A 58 6.54 -6.89 1.54
CA ASN A 58 6.12 -8.09 2.20
C ASN A 58 5.01 -8.77 1.37
N PRO A 59 5.25 -9.95 0.79
CA PRO A 59 4.30 -10.66 -0.07
C PRO A 59 3.20 -11.30 0.79
N LYS A 60 2.41 -10.50 1.50
CA LYS A 60 1.14 -10.96 2.08
C LYS A 60 0.14 -10.98 0.94
N THR A 61 -0.33 -12.17 0.60
CA THR A 61 -1.50 -12.37 -0.25
C THR A 61 -2.61 -11.45 0.24
N ASN A 62 -2.93 -10.46 -0.57
CA ASN A 62 -3.83 -9.37 -0.25
C ASN A 62 -5.26 -9.92 -0.10
N THR A 63 -5.60 -10.51 1.06
CA THR A 63 -7.00 -10.83 1.43
C THR A 63 -7.66 -9.58 2.00
N PHE A 64 -7.58 -8.51 1.22
CA PHE A 64 -8.50 -7.39 1.30
C PHE A 64 -8.62 -6.78 -0.10
N THR A 65 -8.90 -7.62 -1.09
CA THR A 65 -9.79 -7.21 -2.16
C THR A 65 -11.11 -6.85 -1.48
N SER A 66 -11.29 -5.55 -1.21
CA SER A 66 -12.52 -4.81 -1.44
C SER A 66 -13.87 -5.42 -1.03
N ILE A 67 -14.68 -4.57 -0.45
CA ILE A 67 -16.12 -4.73 -0.16
C ILE A 67 -16.98 -5.09 -1.41
N TYR A 68 -16.43 -5.33 -2.61
CA TYR A 68 -17.24 -5.58 -3.81
C TYR A 68 -17.72 -7.00 -4.05
N GLU A 69 -17.17 -8.07 -3.45
CA GLU A 69 -17.58 -9.44 -3.86
C GLU A 69 -17.72 -10.46 -2.72
N THR A 70 -18.60 -10.21 -1.75
CA THR A 70 -19.41 -11.31 -1.15
C THR A 70 -20.88 -10.91 -0.92
N PRO A 71 -21.82 -11.86 -1.10
CA PRO A 71 -23.20 -11.60 -1.51
C PRO A 71 -24.19 -11.43 -0.33
N VAL A 72 -24.13 -10.31 0.39
CA VAL A 72 -25.24 -9.88 1.28
C VAL A 72 -25.50 -8.38 1.09
N ASN A 73 -25.94 -8.00 -0.12
CA ASN A 73 -26.49 -6.68 -0.37
C ASN A 73 -27.68 -6.75 -1.34
N ILE A 74 -28.88 -6.90 -0.78
CA ILE A 74 -30.12 -6.55 -1.49
C ILE A 74 -30.96 -5.50 -0.76
N ASN A 75 -30.54 -4.94 0.39
CA ASN A 75 -31.36 -3.96 1.12
C ASN A 75 -30.69 -2.62 1.50
N VAL A 76 -29.41 -2.39 1.22
CA VAL A 76 -28.73 -1.13 1.66
C VAL A 76 -28.51 -0.11 0.53
N LYS A 77 -28.63 -0.50 -0.75
CA LYS A 77 -28.54 0.47 -1.86
C LYS A 77 -29.76 1.36 -2.05
N LYS A 78 -30.89 1.08 -1.38
CA LYS A 78 -32.12 1.88 -1.56
C LYS A 78 -32.22 3.12 -0.66
N GLN A 79 -31.26 3.35 0.26
CA GLN A 79 -31.42 4.40 1.29
C GLN A 79 -30.43 5.58 1.17
N SER A 80 -29.38 5.51 0.33
CA SER A 80 -28.40 6.60 0.24
C SER A 80 -28.71 7.68 -0.81
N GLU A 81 -29.79 7.55 -1.58
CA GLU A 81 -30.19 8.58 -2.57
C GLU A 81 -31.03 9.73 -1.96
N SER A 82 -31.31 9.72 -0.65
CA SER A 82 -32.10 10.79 0.00
C SER A 82 -31.32 11.67 0.99
N VAL A 83 -29.99 11.58 1.08
CA VAL A 83 -29.18 12.41 2.00
C VAL A 83 -27.95 12.96 1.29
N SER A 84 -28.14 13.83 0.30
CA SER A 84 -27.07 14.74 -0.12
C SER A 84 -27.58 16.09 -0.63
N GLU A 85 -28.68 16.59 -0.09
CA GLU A 85 -29.09 18.00 -0.21
C GLU A 85 -28.72 18.82 1.04
N VAL A 86 -27.48 18.70 1.51
CA VAL A 86 -26.93 19.70 2.45
C VAL A 86 -25.84 20.49 1.76
N ARG A 87 -26.33 21.55 1.12
CA ARG A 87 -25.64 22.61 0.41
C ARG A 87 -24.66 23.35 1.34
N CYS A 88 -23.36 23.11 1.19
CA CYS A 88 -22.34 24.00 1.79
C CYS A 88 -21.98 25.09 0.78
N SER A 89 -22.56 26.29 0.97
CA SER A 89 -22.41 27.45 0.08
C SER A 89 -20.98 27.99 0.06
N ARG A 90 -20.33 27.96 -1.11
CA ARG A 90 -19.15 28.78 -1.43
C ARG A 90 -19.47 29.67 -2.63
N ARG A 91 -19.59 30.98 -2.37
CA ARG A 91 -19.84 32.06 -3.33
C ARG A 91 -18.51 32.51 -3.89
N GLU A 92 -18.27 32.43 -5.21
CA GLU A 92 -17.37 33.35 -5.94
C GLU A 92 -17.79 33.56 -7.41
N ARG A 93 -18.05 34.84 -7.71
CA ARG A 93 -17.95 35.64 -8.96
C ARG A 93 -17.76 34.90 -10.31
N GLY A 94 -18.73 35.08 -11.21
CA GLY A 94 -18.60 34.78 -12.64
C GLY A 94 -18.38 36.05 -13.47
N VAL A 95 -17.22 36.14 -14.14
CA VAL A 95 -16.93 37.10 -15.21
C VAL A 95 -16.89 36.34 -16.53
N HIS A 96 -17.69 36.85 -17.47
CA HIS A 96 -17.58 36.78 -18.93
C HIS A 96 -17.81 35.48 -19.72
N LYS A 97 -18.76 35.66 -20.64
CA LYS A 97 -18.69 35.47 -22.10
C LYS A 97 -18.41 34.05 -22.60
N ASN A 98 -19.37 33.54 -23.38
CA ASN A 98 -19.20 33.58 -24.83
C ASN A 98 -20.54 33.42 -25.56
N LEU A 99 -20.73 34.29 -26.56
CA LEU A 99 -21.70 34.17 -27.63
C LEU A 99 -21.52 32.82 -28.34
N LEU A 100 -22.63 32.22 -28.80
CA LEU A 100 -22.96 32.07 -30.22
C LEU A 100 -24.14 31.11 -30.41
N TRP A 101 -25.13 31.63 -31.11
CA TRP A 101 -25.96 30.95 -32.11
C TRP A 101 -27.02 29.92 -31.68
N GLY A 102 -28.28 30.26 -31.96
CA GLY A 102 -29.24 29.26 -32.40
C GLY A 102 -30.68 29.49 -31.95
N ALA A 103 -31.53 29.76 -32.94
CA ALA A 103 -32.94 29.38 -32.96
C ALA A 103 -33.93 30.18 -32.10
N PHE A 104 -34.50 31.24 -32.68
CA PHE A 104 -35.92 31.57 -32.49
C PHE A 104 -36.48 32.22 -33.79
N GLY A 105 -36.87 31.37 -34.74
CA GLY A 105 -38.14 31.52 -35.44
C GLY A 105 -39.10 30.46 -34.86
N PRO A 106 -40.44 30.58 -34.93
CA PRO A 106 -41.15 30.99 -36.15
C PRO A 106 -42.37 31.93 -35.95
N GLN A 107 -42.80 32.50 -37.08
CA GLN A 107 -44.16 32.83 -37.55
C GLN A 107 -45.31 32.97 -36.54
N ALA A 108 -45.83 34.19 -36.43
CA ALA A 108 -47.24 34.57 -36.61
C ALA A 108 -47.33 36.09 -36.88
#